data_AF-A0A318IAM4-F1
#
_entry.id   AF-A0A318IAM4-F1
#
_cell.length_a   1.000
_cell.length_b   1.000
_cell.length_c   1.000
_cell.angle_alpha   90.00
_cell.angle_beta   90.00
_cell.angle_gamma   90.00
#
_symmetry.space_group_name_H-M   'P 1'
#
loop_
_entity.id
_entity.type
_entity.pdbx_description
1 polymer ?
#
loop_
_entity_poly.entity_id
_entity_poly.type
_entity_poly.pdbx_seq_one_letter_code
_entity_poly.pdbx_strand_id
1 'polypeptide(L)' 'MDNQIKQMIGDEETHRYVLASRCTKPLVVIGVNPSTANEKHPDPTVRKVMGFAELNSYDGFVMP' A
#
# COMPACT_ATOMS: atom_id res chain seq x y z
N MET A 1 -12.83 -2.90 -3.78
CA MET A 1 -11.51 -3.55 -3.97
C MET A 1 -11.30 -4.55 -2.85
N ASP A 2 -10.58 -5.64 -3.10
CA ASP A 2 -10.06 -6.48 -2.02
C ASP A 2 -8.92 -5.69 -1.35
N ASN A 3 -9.30 -4.94 -0.32
CA ASN A 3 -8.54 -3.83 0.26
C ASN A 3 -7.48 -4.29 1.28
N GLN A 4 -7.04 -5.55 1.18
CA GLN A 4 -6.01 -6.12 2.04
C GLN A 4 -4.64 -5.94 1.38
N ILE A 5 -3.70 -5.33 2.11
CA ILE A 5 -2.28 -5.43 1.77
C ILE A 5 -1.92 -6.92 1.81
N LYS A 6 -1.49 -7.48 0.68
CA LYS A 6 -1.26 -8.94 0.57
C LYS A 6 0.21 -9.34 0.66
N GLN A 7 1.12 -8.37 0.66
CA GLN A 7 2.53 -8.63 0.71
C GLN A 7 3.27 -7.43 1.32
N MET A 8 4.10 -7.71 2.33
CA MET A 8 5.17 -6.83 2.80
C MET A 8 6.51 -7.43 2.38
N ILE A 9 7.36 -6.67 1.70
CA ILE A 9 8.70 -7.12 1.27
C ILE A 9 9.77 -6.28 1.96
N GLY A 10 10.53 -6.84 2.93
CA GLY A 10 11.66 -6.19 3.61
C GLY A 10 11.96 -6.71 5.03
N ASP A 11 13.13 -6.35 5.60
CA ASP A 11 13.49 -6.48 7.03
C ASP A 11 13.67 -5.10 7.70
N GLU A 12 13.54 -5.04 9.03
CA GLU A 12 13.54 -3.79 9.83
C GLU A 12 14.85 -3.00 9.77
N GLU A 13 15.97 -3.65 9.42
CA GLU A 13 17.30 -3.03 9.49
C GLU A 13 17.81 -2.51 8.15
N THR A 14 17.37 -3.06 7.02
CA THR A 14 18.00 -2.78 5.71
C THR A 14 17.03 -2.58 4.54
N HIS A 15 15.72 -2.80 4.71
CA HIS A 15 14.78 -2.74 3.58
C HIS A 15 13.59 -1.80 3.82
N ARG A 16 13.21 -1.08 2.75
CA ARG A 16 11.93 -0.38 2.70
C ARG A 16 10.83 -1.39 2.38
N TYR A 17 9.79 -1.45 3.22
CA TYR A 17 8.66 -2.32 2.98
C TYR A 17 7.86 -1.82 1.78
N VAL A 18 7.77 -2.65 0.74
CA VAL A 18 6.78 -2.42 -0.32
C VAL A 18 5.43 -2.91 0.17
N LEU A 19 4.45 -2.00 0.26
CA LEU A 19 3.04 -2.28 0.47
C LEU A 19 2.32 -2.33 -0.87
N ALA A 20 1.76 -3.48 -1.22
CA ALA A 20 1.04 -3.66 -2.47
C ALA A 20 -0.23 -4.49 -2.33
N SER A 21 -1.23 -4.16 -3.14
CA SER A 21 -2.36 -5.04 -3.45
C SER A 21 -2.18 -5.69 -4.83
N ARG A 22 -2.76 -6.86 -5.06
CA ARG A 22 -2.79 -7.45 -6.41
C ARG A 22 -3.69 -6.60 -7.30
N CYS A 23 -3.13 -6.09 -8.40
CA CYS A 23 -3.81 -5.16 -9.29
C CYS A 23 -3.25 -5.21 -10.70
N THR A 24 -4.02 -4.74 -11.68
CA THR A 24 -3.65 -4.66 -13.10
C THR A 24 -3.45 -3.22 -13.58
N LYS A 25 -4.02 -2.26 -12.85
CA LYS A 25 -3.95 -0.82 -13.06
C LYS A 25 -3.62 -0.12 -11.72
N PRO A 26 -2.37 -0.22 -11.25
CA PRO A 26 -1.96 0.31 -9.96
C PRO A 26 -1.91 1.85 -9.93
N LEU A 27 -2.26 2.43 -8.78
CA LEU A 27 -1.76 3.73 -8.35
C LEU A 27 -0.35 3.55 -7.75
N VAL A 28 0.66 4.17 -8.35
CA VAL A 28 2.03 4.17 -7.79
C VAL A 28 2.19 5.36 -6.85
N VAL A 29 2.53 5.10 -5.59
CA VAL A 29 2.71 6.12 -4.56
C VAL A 29 4.17 6.11 -4.12
N ILE A 30 4.82 7.27 -4.09
CA ILE A 30 6.15 7.43 -3.49
C ILE A 30 5.97 8.17 -2.17
N GLY A 31 6.25 7.51 -1.06
CA GLY A 31 6.20 8.12 0.27
C GLY A 31 7.21 7.47 1.20
N VAL A 32 7.41 8.07 2.37
CA VAL A 32 8.14 7.41 3.45
C VAL A 32 7.16 6.46 4.11
N ASN A 33 7.39 5.15 3.94
CA ASN A 33 6.50 4.09 4.40
C ASN A 33 6.07 4.32 5.86
N PRO A 34 4.78 4.21 6.18
CA PRO A 34 4.34 4.51 7.52
C PRO A 34 4.69 3.35 8.47
N SER A 35 5.25 3.70 9.63
CA SER A 35 5.90 2.78 10.55
C SER A 35 4.97 1.77 11.26
N THR A 36 3.66 1.82 10.98
CA THR A 36 2.64 1.04 11.72
C THR A 36 1.65 0.27 10.84
N ALA A 37 1.65 0.46 9.51
CA ALA A 37 0.80 -0.33 8.62
C ALA A 37 1.27 -1.78 8.52
N ASN A 38 0.31 -2.70 8.47
CA ASN A 38 0.56 -4.10 8.11
C ASN A 38 -0.60 -4.68 7.28
N GLU A 39 -0.47 -5.95 6.89
CA GLU A 39 -1.42 -6.69 6.07
C GLU A 39 -2.88 -6.65 6.57
N LYS A 40 -3.07 -6.61 7.89
CA LYS A 40 -4.39 -6.62 8.53
C LYS A 40 -4.88 -5.22 8.92
N HIS A 41 -3.94 -4.30 9.15
CA HIS A 41 -4.21 -3.00 9.73
C HIS A 41 -3.56 -1.90 8.88
N PRO A 42 -4.28 -1.38 7.86
CA PRO A 42 -3.85 -0.20 7.16
C PRO A 42 -3.94 0.99 8.12
N ASP A 43 -2.86 1.77 8.21
CA ASP A 43 -2.84 3.01 8.97
C ASP A 43 -3.51 4.17 8.20
N PRO A 44 -3.57 5.40 8.78
CA PRO A 44 -4.21 6.53 8.11
C PRO A 44 -3.61 6.91 6.75
N THR A 45 -2.31 6.69 6.53
CA THR A 45 -1.66 6.98 5.24
C THR A 45 -2.14 5.99 4.18
N VAL A 46 -2.08 4.69 4.49
CA VAL A 46 -2.54 3.64 3.58
C VAL A 46 -4.02 3.79 3.25
N ARG A 47 -4.87 4.10 4.24
CA ARG A 47 -6.32 4.32 4.01
C ARG A 47 -6.58 5.46 3.03
N LYS A 48 -5.81 6.55 3.10
CA LYS A 48 -5.93 7.66 2.14
C LYS A 48 -5.52 7.22 0.74
N VAL A 49 -4.42 6.49 0.60
CA VAL A 49 -3.96 5.94 -0.68
C VAL A 49 -5.02 5.06 -1.32
N MET A 50 -5.64 4.17 -0.54
CA MET A 50 -6.74 3.32 -1.01
C MET A 50 -7.93 4.15 -1.50
N GLY A 51 -8.32 5.18 -0.76
CA GLY A 51 -9.37 6.11 -1.18
C GLY A 51 -9.03 6.84 -2.48
N PHE A 52 -7.78 7.27 -2.67
CA PHE A 52 -7.34 7.87 -3.93
C PHE A 52 -7.38 6.88 -5.09
N ALA A 53 -6.99 5.63 -4.87
CA ALA A 53 -7.08 4.57 -5.88
C ALA A 53 -8.54 4.36 -6.32
N GLU A 54 -9.46 4.24 -5.37
CA GLU A 54 -10.91 4.10 -5.59
C GLU A 54 -11.50 5.28 -6.38
N LEU A 55 -11.23 6.52 -5.94
CA LEU A 55 -11.77 7.73 -6.57
C LEU A 55 -11.28 7.94 -8.00
N ASN A 56 -10.10 7.40 -8.36
CA ASN A 56 -9.48 7.60 -9.67
C ASN A 56 -9.52 6.35 -10.56
N SER A 57 -10.36 5.36 -10.22
CA SER A 57 -10.53 4.13 -11.02
C SER A 57 -9.23 3.35 -11.24
N TYR A 58 -8.37 3.30 -10.22
CA TYR A 58 -7.30 2.32 -10.11
C TYR A 58 -7.85 1.08 -9.38
N ASP A 59 -7.28 -0.11 -9.63
CA ASP A 59 -7.72 -1.36 -9.00
C ASP A 59 -6.79 -1.83 -7.86
N GLY A 60 -5.80 -1.01 -7.51
CA GLY A 60 -4.93 -1.21 -6.37
C GLY A 60 -3.86 -0.12 -6.26
N PHE A 61 -2.89 -0.33 -5.37
CA PHE A 61 -1.77 0.58 -5.20
C PHE A 61 -0.46 -0.18 -4.91
N VAL A 62 0.65 0.50 -5.18
CA VAL A 62 2.00 0.08 -4.79
C VAL A 62 2.68 1.26 -4.12
N MET A 63 3.19 1.05 -2.91
CA MET A 63 3.92 2.04 -2.12
C MET A 63 5.23 1.43 -1.62
N PRO A 64 6.41 1.89 -2.07
CA PRO A 64 7.72 1.42 -1.62
C PRO A 64 8.21 2.14 -0.36
#